data_AF-A0A265UXS5-F1
#
_entry.id   AF-A0A265UXS5-F1
#
_cell.length_a   1.000
_cell.length_b   1.000
_cell.length_c   1.000
_cell.angle_alpha   90.00
_cell.angle_beta   90.00
_cell.angle_gamma   90.00
#
_symmetry.space_group_name_H-M   'P 1'
#
loop_
_entity.id
_entity.type
_entity.pdbx_description
1 polymer ?
#
loop_
_entity_poly.entity_id
_entity_poly.type
_entity_poly.pdbx_seq_one_letter_code
_entity_poly.pdbx_strand_id
1 'polypeptide(L)'
;MEKNKTGKYLKYAIGEIVLVVIGILIALSINNWNENQKNKSKELKILKELKSELISNKYRLYDKAEFFNKTKRNGKLVENHLTNRLAYNDSLQRYFSIPLDNFSFLLAYSAYENLKSQGFDNITNDKLRLSIIRLYDEKFGLIKDQEIKMSNIFTTTSVPLTIKYFRTTLSKGLVPNDYDKLLNTSEFTNLISQLAYASGDYEAISKNTAVEIDRLLKEIEAEINNKE
;
A
#
# COMPACT_ATOMS: atom_id res chain seq x y z
N MET A 1 75.68 40.39 -1.23
CA MET A 1 74.23 40.71 -1.35
C MET A 1 73.49 39.48 -1.88
N GLU A 2 73.01 38.62 -0.98
CA GLU A 2 72.24 37.42 -1.28
C GLU A 2 70.75 37.73 -1.50
N LYS A 3 70.40 38.41 -2.61
CA LYS A 3 68.99 38.79 -2.85
C LYS A 3 68.21 37.92 -3.85
N ASN A 4 68.85 36.92 -4.50
CA ASN A 4 68.21 36.15 -5.57
C ASN A 4 68.03 34.63 -5.31
N LYS A 5 68.50 34.09 -4.17
CA LYS A 5 68.32 32.66 -3.86
C LYS A 5 66.99 32.37 -3.15
N THR A 6 66.57 33.23 -2.22
CA THR A 6 65.35 33.03 -1.40
C THR A 6 64.06 33.00 -2.24
N GLY A 7 63.95 33.85 -3.25
CA GLY A 7 62.79 33.86 -4.16
C GLY A 7 62.70 32.62 -5.07
N LYS A 8 63.84 31.98 -5.37
CA LYS A 8 63.90 30.74 -6.15
C LYS A 8 63.37 29.57 -5.31
N TYR A 9 63.83 29.42 -4.07
CA TYR A 9 63.31 28.40 -3.15
C TYR A 9 61.82 28.58 -2.81
N LEU A 10 61.36 29.82 -2.65
CA LEU A 10 59.95 30.12 -2.38
C LEU A 10 59.04 29.71 -3.56
N LYS A 11 59.46 29.98 -4.81
CA LYS A 11 58.71 29.55 -6.02
C LYS A 11 58.63 28.04 -6.14
N TYR A 12 59.70 27.31 -5.82
CA TYR A 12 59.70 25.85 -5.85
C TYR A 12 58.81 25.26 -4.74
N ALA A 13 58.86 25.79 -3.52
CA ALA A 13 58.00 25.34 -2.42
C ALA A 13 56.51 25.62 -2.68
N ILE A 14 56.17 26.77 -3.28
CA ILE A 14 54.79 27.07 -3.71
C ILE A 14 54.36 26.10 -4.81
N GLY A 15 55.22 25.81 -5.79
CA GLY A 15 54.93 24.85 -6.84
C GLY A 15 54.65 23.44 -6.31
N GLU A 16 55.42 23.00 -5.31
CA GLU A 16 55.22 21.71 -4.63
C GLU A 16 53.89 21.67 -3.87
N ILE A 17 53.56 22.71 -3.11
CA ILE A 17 52.26 22.82 -2.43
C ILE A 17 51.11 22.77 -3.43
N VAL A 18 51.19 23.52 -4.54
CA VAL A 18 50.17 23.51 -5.58
C VAL A 18 50.02 22.13 -6.22
N LEU A 19 51.12 21.43 -6.50
CA LEU A 19 51.10 20.06 -7.01
C LEU A 19 50.45 19.08 -6.03
N VAL A 20 50.77 19.16 -4.74
CA VAL A 20 50.16 18.33 -3.69
C VAL A 20 48.67 18.61 -3.60
N VAL A 21 48.25 19.88 -3.60
CA VAL A 21 46.83 20.28 -3.56
C VAL A 21 46.07 19.76 -4.77
N ILE A 22 46.62 19.88 -5.99
CA ILE A 22 46.01 19.30 -7.20
C ILE A 22 45.87 17.78 -7.07
N GLY A 23 46.90 17.10 -6.55
CA GLY A 23 46.85 15.65 -6.30
C GLY A 23 45.73 15.26 -5.35
N ILE A 24 45.56 15.98 -4.23
CA ILE A 24 44.48 15.75 -3.26
C ILE A 24 43.11 16.01 -3.90
N LEU A 25 42.96 17.09 -4.66
CA LEU A 25 41.69 17.44 -5.31
C LEU A 25 41.29 16.39 -6.36
N ILE A 26 42.25 15.87 -7.14
CA ILE A 26 41.99 14.77 -8.08
C ILE A 26 41.57 13.50 -7.33
N ALA A 27 42.30 13.12 -6.29
CA ALA A 27 41.97 11.95 -5.47
C ALA A 27 40.56 12.06 -4.86
N LEU A 28 40.22 13.22 -4.29
CA LEU A 28 38.90 13.49 -3.75
C LEU A 28 37.82 13.44 -4.83
N SER A 29 38.09 14.00 -6.02
CA SER A 29 37.17 13.99 -7.15
C SER A 29 36.86 12.57 -7.64
N ILE A 30 37.88 11.71 -7.74
CA ILE A 30 37.71 10.30 -8.11
C ILE A 30 36.89 9.56 -7.04
N ASN A 31 37.18 9.81 -5.75
CA ASN A 31 36.43 9.20 -4.66
C ASN A 31 34.94 9.60 -4.69
N ASN A 32 34.66 10.90 -4.85
CA ASN A 32 33.30 11.42 -4.94
C ASN A 32 32.56 10.86 -6.16
N TRP A 33 33.24 10.68 -7.29
CA TRP A 33 32.63 10.06 -8.48
C TRP A 33 32.26 8.59 -8.24
N ASN A 34 33.14 7.80 -7.62
CA ASN A 34 32.86 6.41 -7.25
C ASN A 34 31.70 6.30 -6.25
N GLU A 35 31.65 7.19 -5.26
CA GLU A 35 30.57 7.27 -4.28
C GLU A 35 29.22 7.62 -4.94
N ASN A 36 29.21 8.60 -5.84
CA ASN A 36 28.03 8.94 -6.62
C ASN A 36 27.51 7.77 -7.47
N GLN A 37 28.39 6.98 -8.08
CA GLN A 37 27.97 5.78 -8.83
C GLN A 37 27.37 4.71 -7.92
N LYS A 38 27.94 4.49 -6.74
CA LYS A 38 27.37 3.57 -5.75
C LYS A 38 26.00 4.03 -5.26
N ASN A 39 25.85 5.32 -4.96
CA ASN A 39 24.56 5.90 -4.53
C ASN A 39 23.50 5.78 -5.63
N LYS A 40 23.87 6.06 -6.88
CA LYS A 40 22.99 5.90 -8.05
C LYS A 40 22.55 4.45 -8.24
N SER A 41 23.46 3.48 -8.13
CA SER A 41 23.13 2.06 -8.21
C SER A 41 22.20 1.60 -7.09
N LYS A 42 22.39 2.15 -5.88
CA LYS A 42 21.56 1.86 -4.71
C LYS A 42 20.14 2.40 -4.90
N GLU A 43 20.00 3.65 -5.33
CA GLU A 43 18.72 4.27 -5.64
C GLU A 43 17.95 3.49 -6.71
N LEU A 44 18.62 3.13 -7.82
CA LEU A 44 18.02 2.32 -8.89
C LEU A 44 17.49 0.97 -8.39
N LYS A 45 18.23 0.30 -7.49
CA LYS A 45 17.80 -0.95 -6.89
C LYS A 45 16.52 -0.76 -6.07
N ILE A 46 16.50 0.26 -5.21
CA ILE A 46 15.33 0.59 -4.38
C ILE A 46 14.11 0.91 -5.25
N LEU A 47 14.28 1.75 -6.29
CA LEU A 47 13.19 2.12 -7.20
C LEU A 47 12.62 0.90 -7.94
N LYS A 48 13.47 -0.05 -8.35
CA LYS A 48 13.03 -1.31 -8.99
C LYS A 48 12.26 -2.21 -8.01
N GLU A 49 12.70 -2.30 -6.76
CA GLU A 49 12.00 -3.05 -5.71
C GLU A 49 10.62 -2.44 -5.40
N LEU A 50 10.55 -1.11 -5.22
CA LEU A 50 9.30 -0.37 -5.03
C LEU A 50 8.36 -0.55 -6.22
N LYS A 51 8.87 -0.45 -7.45
CA LYS A 51 8.07 -0.68 -8.67
C LYS A 51 7.41 -2.06 -8.65
N SER A 52 8.18 -3.11 -8.36
CA SER A 52 7.68 -4.48 -8.29
C SER A 52 6.58 -4.64 -7.22
N GLU A 53 6.81 -4.09 -6.03
CA GLU A 53 5.85 -4.11 -4.93
C GLU A 53 4.55 -3.38 -5.27
N LEU A 54 4.65 -2.18 -5.86
CA LEU A 54 3.51 -1.37 -6.27
C LEU A 54 2.68 -2.05 -7.37
N ILE A 55 3.32 -2.72 -8.33
CA ILE A 55 2.61 -3.52 -9.33
C ILE A 55 1.80 -4.63 -8.66
N SER A 56 2.37 -5.35 -7.70
CA SER A 56 1.67 -6.39 -6.93
C SER A 56 0.48 -5.81 -6.16
N ASN A 57 0.69 -4.71 -5.44
CA ASN A 57 -0.36 -4.01 -4.69
C ASN A 57 -1.50 -3.53 -5.58
N LYS A 58 -1.19 -3.03 -6.78
CA LYS A 58 -2.18 -2.62 -7.75
C LYS A 58 -3.11 -3.77 -8.14
N TYR A 59 -2.57 -4.95 -8.44
CA TYR A 59 -3.40 -6.12 -8.77
C TYR A 59 -4.26 -6.56 -7.58
N ARG A 60 -3.71 -6.57 -6.37
CA ARG A 60 -4.48 -6.85 -5.14
C ARG A 60 -5.65 -5.88 -4.98
N LEU A 61 -5.44 -4.60 -5.26
CA LEU A 61 -6.49 -3.58 -5.20
C LEU A 61 -7.58 -3.79 -6.26
N TYR A 62 -7.22 -4.20 -7.49
CA TYR A 62 -8.22 -4.53 -8.50
C TYR A 62 -9.06 -5.76 -8.11
N ASP A 63 -8.42 -6.81 -7.62
CA ASP A 63 -9.12 -8.00 -7.12
C ASP A 63 -10.06 -7.64 -5.95
N LYS A 64 -9.60 -6.76 -5.05
CA LYS A 64 -10.41 -6.24 -3.94
C LYS A 64 -11.58 -5.39 -4.41
N ALA A 65 -11.39 -4.56 -5.43
CA ALA A 65 -12.47 -3.78 -6.01
C ALA A 65 -13.59 -4.68 -6.55
N GLU A 66 -13.24 -5.76 -7.24
CA GLU A 66 -14.22 -6.74 -7.75
C GLU A 66 -14.92 -7.48 -6.60
N PHE A 67 -14.14 -7.92 -5.61
CA PHE A 67 -14.66 -8.57 -4.42
C PHE A 67 -15.70 -7.69 -3.71
N PHE A 68 -15.36 -6.44 -3.39
CA PHE A 68 -16.26 -5.53 -2.70
C PHE A 68 -17.48 -5.14 -3.56
N ASN A 69 -17.33 -5.04 -4.88
CA ASN A 69 -18.46 -4.86 -5.79
C ASN A 69 -19.46 -6.02 -5.67
N LYS A 70 -18.97 -7.26 -5.65
CA LYS A 70 -19.78 -8.48 -5.46
C LYS A 70 -20.45 -8.49 -4.09
N THR A 71 -19.71 -8.24 -3.01
CA THR A 71 -20.26 -8.20 -1.64
C THR A 71 -21.34 -7.12 -1.51
N LYS A 72 -21.13 -5.92 -2.07
CA LYS A 72 -22.15 -4.86 -2.12
C LYS A 72 -23.43 -5.31 -2.82
N ARG A 73 -23.32 -5.91 -4.02
CA ARG A 73 -24.48 -6.36 -4.80
C ARG A 73 -25.24 -7.48 -4.08
N ASN A 74 -24.50 -8.44 -3.53
CA ASN A 74 -25.08 -9.57 -2.81
C ASN A 74 -25.74 -9.12 -1.50
N GLY A 75 -25.12 -8.18 -0.78
CA GLY A 75 -25.66 -7.61 0.44
C GLY A 75 -27.00 -6.90 0.19
N LYS A 76 -27.07 -6.08 -0.86
CA LYS A 76 -28.35 -5.45 -1.29
C LYS A 76 -29.41 -6.47 -1.67
N LEU A 77 -29.04 -7.58 -2.29
CA LEU A 77 -29.97 -8.66 -2.61
C LEU A 77 -30.56 -9.26 -1.33
N VAL A 78 -29.72 -9.59 -0.35
CA VAL A 78 -30.14 -10.15 0.94
C VAL A 78 -30.99 -9.15 1.71
N GLU A 79 -30.54 -7.89 1.80
CA GLU A 79 -31.28 -6.80 2.45
C GLU A 79 -32.69 -6.64 1.86
N ASN A 80 -32.80 -6.60 0.53
CA ASN A 80 -34.08 -6.51 -0.16
C ASN A 80 -34.95 -7.75 0.11
N HIS A 81 -34.35 -8.94 0.13
CA HIS A 81 -35.09 -10.17 0.39
C HIS A 81 -35.68 -10.21 1.81
N LEU A 82 -34.89 -9.83 2.81
CA LEU A 82 -35.32 -9.80 4.21
C LEU A 82 -36.31 -8.67 4.47
N THR A 83 -36.07 -7.46 3.94
CA THR A 83 -36.95 -6.30 4.09
C THR A 83 -38.34 -6.55 3.49
N ASN A 84 -38.40 -7.20 2.32
CA ASN A 84 -39.66 -7.56 1.67
C ASN A 84 -40.28 -8.85 2.20
N ARG A 85 -39.69 -9.47 3.23
CA ARG A 85 -40.21 -10.69 3.89
C ARG A 85 -40.52 -11.81 2.90
N LEU A 86 -39.63 -11.99 1.92
CA LEU A 86 -39.79 -13.03 0.90
C LEU A 86 -39.60 -14.43 1.52
N ALA A 87 -40.15 -15.45 0.87
CA ALA A 87 -40.01 -16.83 1.33
C ALA A 87 -38.56 -17.33 1.18
N TYR A 88 -38.12 -18.13 2.16
CA TYR A 88 -36.81 -18.78 2.12
C TYR A 88 -36.66 -19.64 0.86
N ASN A 89 -35.48 -19.55 0.23
CA ASN A 89 -35.08 -20.46 -0.83
C ASN A 89 -33.59 -20.80 -0.69
N ASP A 90 -33.21 -21.99 -1.15
CA ASP A 90 -31.83 -22.48 -1.03
C ASP A 90 -30.80 -21.62 -1.78
N SER A 91 -31.23 -20.84 -2.79
CA SER A 91 -30.34 -19.91 -3.48
C SER A 91 -29.92 -18.70 -2.62
N LEU A 92 -30.71 -18.33 -1.61
CA LEU A 92 -30.38 -17.24 -0.68
C LEU A 92 -29.25 -17.65 0.27
N GLN A 93 -29.14 -18.94 0.55
CA GLN A 93 -28.27 -19.48 1.58
C GLN A 93 -26.81 -19.08 1.43
N ARG A 94 -26.29 -19.09 0.19
CA ARG A 94 -24.91 -18.73 -0.14
C ARG A 94 -24.54 -17.28 0.21
N TYR A 95 -25.52 -16.43 0.45
CA TYR A 95 -25.29 -15.01 0.75
C TYR A 95 -25.30 -14.70 2.24
N PHE A 96 -25.67 -15.65 3.10
CA PHE A 96 -25.62 -15.44 4.55
C PHE A 96 -24.21 -15.41 5.13
N SER A 97 -23.19 -15.77 4.34
CA SER A 97 -21.79 -15.68 4.74
C SER A 97 -21.19 -14.28 4.59
N ILE A 98 -21.90 -13.31 4.01
CA ILE A 98 -21.41 -11.93 3.83
C ILE A 98 -20.86 -11.31 5.13
N PRO A 99 -21.49 -11.47 6.31
CA PRO A 99 -20.93 -10.98 7.56
C PRO A 99 -19.55 -11.54 7.92
N LEU A 100 -19.20 -12.69 7.33
CA LEU A 100 -17.96 -13.39 7.57
C LEU A 100 -16.89 -13.11 6.50
N ASP A 101 -17.17 -12.25 5.53
CA ASP A 101 -16.23 -11.87 4.47
C ASP A 101 -14.96 -11.21 5.05
N ASN A 102 -13.80 -11.47 4.43
CA ASN A 102 -12.54 -10.88 4.83
C ASN A 102 -12.29 -9.53 4.10
N PHE A 103 -12.41 -8.44 4.83
CA PHE A 103 -12.23 -7.07 4.34
C PHE A 103 -10.77 -6.59 4.29
N SER A 104 -9.78 -7.48 4.51
CA SER A 104 -8.37 -7.10 4.39
C SER A 104 -7.90 -7.00 2.94
N PHE A 105 -7.13 -5.97 2.62
CA PHE A 105 -6.47 -5.69 1.34
C PHE A 105 -5.14 -6.42 1.19
N LEU A 106 -4.47 -6.76 2.30
CA LEU A 106 -3.17 -7.45 2.30
C LEU A 106 -2.12 -6.72 1.43
N LEU A 107 -1.97 -5.41 1.58
CA LEU A 107 -0.93 -4.67 0.84
C LEU A 107 0.48 -5.09 1.30
N ALA A 108 1.44 -5.08 0.37
CA ALA A 108 2.85 -5.30 0.62
C ALA A 108 3.56 -3.97 0.95
N TYR A 109 4.53 -4.05 1.85
CA TYR A 109 5.29 -2.89 2.37
C TYR A 109 6.80 -3.15 2.46
N SER A 110 7.26 -4.35 2.11
CA SER A 110 8.65 -4.79 2.29
C SER A 110 9.68 -3.85 1.68
N ALA A 111 9.48 -3.39 0.45
CA ALA A 111 10.41 -2.49 -0.23
C ALA A 111 10.38 -1.09 0.39
N TYR A 112 9.17 -0.61 0.76
CA TYR A 112 9.01 0.67 1.43
C TYR A 112 9.61 0.70 2.84
N GLU A 113 9.37 -0.33 3.66
CA GLU A 113 9.96 -0.45 4.99
C GLU A 113 11.48 -0.55 4.91
N ASN A 114 11.99 -1.24 3.89
CA ASN A 114 13.42 -1.29 3.63
C ASN A 114 13.98 0.11 3.30
N LEU A 115 13.36 0.87 2.38
CA LEU A 115 13.73 2.27 2.11
C LEU A 115 13.68 3.12 3.39
N LYS A 116 12.59 3.02 4.16
CA LYS A 116 12.41 3.77 5.41
C LYS A 116 13.53 3.46 6.42
N SER A 117 13.91 2.19 6.56
CA SER A 117 15.00 1.75 7.45
C SER A 117 16.38 2.25 6.99
N GLN A 118 16.60 2.35 5.68
CA GLN A 118 17.86 2.83 5.11
C GLN A 118 17.95 4.37 5.03
N GLY A 119 16.83 5.07 5.23
CA GLY A 119 16.69 6.52 5.10
C GLY A 119 16.10 6.93 3.74
N PHE A 120 15.13 7.85 3.77
CA PHE A 120 14.46 8.30 2.55
C PHE A 120 15.38 9.06 1.59
N ASP A 121 16.47 9.66 2.08
CA ASP A 121 17.45 10.41 1.28
C ASP A 121 18.19 9.55 0.24
N ASN A 122 18.04 8.22 0.30
CA ASN A 122 18.47 7.32 -0.78
C ASN A 122 17.71 7.53 -2.10
N ILE A 123 16.53 8.18 -2.06
CA ILE A 123 15.83 8.68 -3.25
C ILE A 123 16.18 10.14 -3.41
N THR A 124 17.00 10.47 -4.40
CA THR A 124 17.54 11.82 -4.62
C THR A 124 16.49 12.80 -5.17
N ASN A 125 15.48 12.30 -5.88
CA ASN A 125 14.36 13.12 -6.35
C ASN A 125 13.37 13.39 -5.21
N ASP A 126 13.44 14.58 -4.63
CA ASP A 126 12.59 15.01 -3.51
C ASP A 126 11.09 14.87 -3.80
N LYS A 127 10.65 15.21 -5.01
CA LYS A 127 9.24 15.14 -5.39
C LYS A 127 8.76 13.68 -5.45
N LEU A 128 9.57 12.80 -6.05
CA LEU A 128 9.27 11.38 -6.12
C LEU A 128 9.28 10.76 -4.71
N ARG A 129 10.29 11.07 -3.91
CA ARG A 129 10.42 10.62 -2.51
C ARG A 129 9.18 10.96 -1.70
N LEU A 130 8.72 12.21 -1.76
CA LEU A 130 7.50 12.64 -1.08
C LEU A 130 6.24 11.94 -1.61
N SER A 131 6.18 11.65 -2.91
CA SER A 131 5.04 10.93 -3.51
C SER A 131 4.98 9.47 -3.06
N ILE A 132 6.15 8.81 -2.91
CA ILE A 132 6.26 7.48 -2.30
C ILE A 132 5.78 7.52 -0.85
N ILE A 133 6.31 8.43 -0.04
CA ILE A 133 5.94 8.56 1.39
C ILE A 133 4.44 8.78 1.54
N ARG A 134 3.85 9.72 0.77
CA ARG A 134 2.42 10.01 0.82
C ARG A 134 1.57 8.79 0.52
N LEU A 135 1.92 8.00 -0.51
CA LEU A 135 1.17 6.80 -0.83
C LEU A 135 1.20 5.78 0.31
N TYR A 136 2.39 5.51 0.87
CA TYR A 136 2.54 4.45 1.88
C TYR A 136 2.11 4.88 3.29
N ASP A 137 2.58 6.03 3.77
CA ASP A 137 2.28 6.46 5.14
C ASP A 137 0.86 7.06 5.26
N GLU A 138 0.37 7.80 4.24
CA GLU A 138 -0.96 8.41 4.29
C GLU A 138 -2.03 7.49 3.69
N LYS A 139 -1.92 7.14 2.40
CA LYS A 139 -3.01 6.43 1.70
C LYS A 139 -3.17 4.99 2.19
N PHE A 140 -2.08 4.24 2.23
CA PHE A 140 -2.13 2.87 2.76
C PHE A 140 -2.34 2.85 4.28
N GLY A 141 -1.89 3.88 5.01
CA GLY A 141 -2.23 4.07 6.42
C GLY A 141 -3.73 4.17 6.65
N LEU A 142 -4.42 5.01 5.87
CA LEU A 142 -5.88 5.14 5.93
C LEU A 142 -6.60 3.83 5.61
N ILE A 143 -6.12 3.05 4.62
CA ILE A 143 -6.68 1.73 4.30
C ILE A 143 -6.57 0.81 5.52
N LYS A 144 -5.39 0.75 6.15
CA LYS A 144 -5.13 -0.08 7.33
C LYS A 144 -6.04 0.29 8.51
N ASP A 145 -6.26 1.58 8.74
CA ASP A 145 -7.18 2.04 9.78
C ASP A 145 -8.62 1.56 9.53
N GLN A 146 -9.06 1.55 8.26
CA GLN A 146 -10.37 1.02 7.88
C GLN A 146 -10.44 -0.50 8.06
N GLU A 147 -9.39 -1.25 7.71
CA GLU A 147 -9.32 -2.70 7.96
C GLU A 147 -9.48 -3.02 9.46
N ILE A 148 -8.83 -2.24 10.34
CA ILE A 148 -8.93 -2.42 11.79
C ILE A 148 -10.37 -2.19 12.27
N LYS A 149 -11.01 -1.10 11.82
CA LYS A 149 -12.42 -0.81 12.16
C LYS A 149 -13.34 -1.95 11.72
N MET A 150 -13.12 -2.50 10.53
CA MET A 150 -13.93 -3.62 10.02
C MET A 150 -13.64 -4.92 10.77
N SER A 151 -12.39 -5.19 11.14
CA SER A 151 -12.03 -6.34 11.98
C SER A 151 -12.73 -6.29 13.35
N ASN A 152 -12.86 -5.09 13.93
CA ASN A 152 -13.63 -4.89 15.15
C ASN A 152 -15.12 -5.19 14.93
N ILE A 153 -15.73 -4.74 13.83
CA ILE A 153 -17.13 -5.09 13.50
C ILE A 153 -17.28 -6.60 13.33
N PHE A 154 -16.32 -7.26 12.66
CA PHE A 154 -16.34 -8.71 12.45
C PHE A 154 -16.37 -9.48 13.78
N THR A 155 -15.47 -9.13 14.70
CA THR A 155 -15.34 -9.81 16.01
C THR A 155 -16.48 -9.46 16.97
N THR A 156 -16.90 -8.20 17.03
CA THR A 156 -17.87 -7.72 18.04
C THR A 156 -19.32 -7.86 17.60
N THR A 157 -19.59 -7.92 16.29
CA THR A 157 -20.95 -7.88 15.75
C THR A 157 -21.21 -9.02 14.77
N SER A 158 -20.41 -9.17 13.72
CA SER A 158 -20.69 -10.16 12.66
C SER A 158 -20.67 -11.59 13.16
N VAL A 159 -19.63 -11.99 13.89
CA VAL A 159 -19.52 -13.35 14.44
C VAL A 159 -20.65 -13.63 15.44
N PRO A 160 -20.91 -12.79 16.47
CA PRO A 160 -22.01 -13.01 17.41
C PRO A 160 -23.38 -13.12 16.73
N LEU A 161 -23.72 -12.21 15.80
CA LEU A 161 -25.01 -12.28 15.11
C LEU A 161 -25.11 -13.50 14.19
N THR A 162 -24.01 -13.89 13.54
CA THR A 162 -24.00 -15.11 12.73
C THR A 162 -24.25 -16.35 13.59
N ILE A 163 -23.60 -16.48 14.75
CA ILE A 163 -23.83 -17.60 15.68
C ILE A 163 -25.26 -17.57 16.25
N LYS A 164 -25.80 -16.38 16.54
CA LYS A 164 -27.16 -16.20 17.08
C LYS A 164 -28.22 -16.69 16.10
N TYR A 165 -28.08 -16.36 14.81
CA TYR A 165 -29.13 -16.58 13.82
C TYR A 165 -28.92 -17.81 12.93
N PHE A 166 -27.71 -18.36 12.87
CA PHE A 166 -27.38 -19.43 11.93
C PHE A 166 -26.67 -20.59 12.61
N ARG A 167 -26.85 -21.79 12.04
CA ARG A 167 -26.01 -22.96 12.26
C ARG A 167 -25.17 -23.21 11.03
N THR A 168 -23.94 -23.69 11.23
CA THR A 168 -23.06 -24.09 10.13
C THR A 168 -23.19 -25.58 9.86
N THR A 169 -23.41 -25.94 8.60
CA THR A 169 -23.50 -27.33 8.14
C THR A 169 -22.42 -27.61 7.09
N LEU A 170 -21.87 -28.82 7.08
CA LEU A 170 -20.80 -29.20 6.14
C LEU A 170 -21.27 -29.16 4.68
N SER A 171 -22.53 -29.49 4.41
CA SER A 171 -23.06 -29.60 3.03
C SER A 171 -23.68 -28.31 2.51
N LYS A 172 -24.22 -27.45 3.39
CA LYS A 172 -24.97 -26.25 2.97
C LYS A 172 -24.39 -24.94 3.48
N GLY A 173 -23.35 -24.96 4.32
CA GLY A 173 -22.83 -23.76 4.97
C GLY A 173 -23.81 -23.22 6.02
N LEU A 174 -24.02 -21.90 6.06
CA LEU A 174 -24.89 -21.24 7.04
C LEU A 174 -26.36 -21.47 6.73
N VAL A 175 -27.11 -22.04 7.69
CA VAL A 175 -28.56 -22.26 7.62
C VAL A 175 -29.21 -21.44 8.72
N PRO A 176 -30.26 -20.64 8.46
CA PRO A 176 -31.01 -19.98 9.53
C PRO A 176 -31.51 -20.98 10.57
N ASN A 177 -31.33 -20.67 11.84
CA ASN A 177 -31.88 -21.47 12.95
C ASN A 177 -33.42 -21.41 12.96
N ASP A 178 -33.95 -20.22 12.70
CA ASP A 178 -35.37 -19.90 12.57
C ASP A 178 -35.50 -18.73 11.58
N TYR A 179 -36.04 -19.01 10.40
CA TYR A 179 -36.12 -18.03 9.33
C TYR A 179 -37.19 -16.97 9.57
N ASP A 180 -38.34 -17.34 10.15
CA ASP A 180 -39.40 -16.39 10.47
C ASP A 180 -38.93 -15.43 11.55
N LYS A 181 -38.15 -15.90 12.53
CA LYS A 181 -37.51 -15.03 13.52
C LYS A 181 -36.50 -14.09 12.89
N LEU A 182 -35.69 -14.56 11.93
CA LEU A 182 -34.73 -13.74 11.19
C LEU A 182 -35.42 -12.61 10.41
N LEU A 183 -36.59 -12.86 9.83
CA LEU A 183 -37.41 -11.85 9.14
C LEU A 183 -38.01 -10.80 10.09
N ASN A 184 -38.23 -11.17 11.35
CA ASN A 184 -38.87 -10.31 12.34
C ASN A 184 -37.88 -9.49 13.20
N THR A 185 -36.57 -9.65 13.00
CA THR A 185 -35.55 -8.84 13.67
C THR A 185 -34.78 -7.98 12.68
N SER A 186 -34.44 -6.75 13.08
CA SER A 186 -33.68 -5.82 12.23
C SER A 186 -32.16 -6.01 12.35
N GLU A 187 -31.67 -6.66 13.41
CA GLU A 187 -30.23 -6.74 13.71
C GLU A 187 -29.40 -7.29 12.54
N PHE A 188 -29.81 -8.42 11.97
CA PHE A 188 -29.07 -9.05 10.87
C PHE A 188 -29.20 -8.25 9.56
N THR A 189 -30.41 -7.79 9.23
CA THR A 189 -30.65 -6.96 8.04
C THR A 189 -29.86 -5.65 8.10
N ASN A 190 -29.81 -5.00 9.27
CA ASN A 190 -29.03 -3.79 9.49
C ASN A 190 -27.53 -4.04 9.32
N LEU A 191 -27.01 -5.16 9.85
CA LEU A 191 -25.62 -5.55 9.65
C LEU A 191 -25.31 -5.76 8.15
N ILE A 192 -26.16 -6.49 7.43
CA ILE A 192 -25.99 -6.70 5.98
C ILE A 192 -26.01 -5.36 5.23
N SER A 193 -26.95 -4.47 5.55
CA SER A 193 -27.04 -3.14 4.95
C SER A 193 -25.76 -2.34 5.19
N GLN A 194 -25.25 -2.32 6.42
CA GLN A 194 -24.02 -1.64 6.79
C GLN A 194 -22.80 -2.20 6.04
N LEU A 195 -22.67 -3.53 5.94
CA LEU A 195 -21.57 -4.17 5.22
C LEU A 195 -21.67 -3.95 3.70
N ALA A 196 -22.87 -3.94 3.15
CA ALA A 196 -23.10 -3.64 1.74
C ALA A 196 -22.72 -2.19 1.41
N TYR A 197 -23.09 -1.25 2.28
CA TYR A 197 -22.69 0.15 2.19
C TYR A 197 -21.17 0.30 2.26
N ALA A 198 -20.54 -0.25 3.31
CA ALA A 198 -19.09 -0.22 3.49
C ALA A 198 -18.34 -0.84 2.30
N SER A 199 -18.85 -1.94 1.73
CA SER A 199 -18.27 -2.53 0.53
C SER A 199 -18.26 -1.58 -0.66
N GLY A 200 -19.22 -0.67 -0.78
CA GLY A 200 -19.19 0.39 -1.79
C GLY A 200 -18.02 1.36 -1.60
N ASP A 201 -17.77 1.79 -0.37
CA ASP A 201 -16.65 2.67 -0.03
C ASP A 201 -15.32 1.96 -0.26
N TYR A 202 -15.20 0.69 0.13
CA TYR A 202 -13.98 -0.09 -0.05
C TYR A 202 -13.70 -0.38 -1.53
N GLU A 203 -14.73 -0.61 -2.36
CA GLU A 203 -14.58 -0.69 -3.81
C GLU A 203 -14.00 0.63 -4.38
N ALA A 204 -14.53 1.77 -3.96
CA ALA A 204 -14.07 3.08 -4.42
C ALA A 204 -12.62 3.36 -3.97
N ILE A 205 -12.30 3.09 -2.71
CA ILE A 205 -10.94 3.19 -2.15
C ILE A 205 -9.98 2.32 -2.97
N SER A 206 -10.36 1.07 -3.26
CA SER A 206 -9.55 0.14 -4.04
C SER A 206 -9.19 0.72 -5.42
N LYS A 207 -10.19 1.18 -6.18
CA LYS A 207 -10.00 1.72 -7.53
C LYS A 207 -9.19 3.02 -7.52
N ASN A 208 -9.52 3.94 -6.62
CA ASN A 208 -8.82 5.23 -6.54
C ASN A 208 -7.35 5.04 -6.16
N THR A 209 -7.07 4.14 -5.22
CA THR A 209 -5.69 3.84 -4.80
C THR A 209 -4.91 3.16 -5.92
N ALA A 210 -5.52 2.25 -6.68
CA ALA A 210 -4.87 1.64 -7.85
C ALA A 210 -4.48 2.69 -8.91
N VAL A 211 -5.33 3.71 -9.13
CA VAL A 211 -5.01 4.85 -10.03
C VAL A 211 -3.86 5.70 -9.49
N GLU A 212 -3.81 5.95 -8.17
CA GLU A 212 -2.68 6.65 -7.54
C GLU A 212 -1.37 5.86 -7.69
N ILE A 213 -1.43 4.54 -7.53
CA ILE A 213 -0.28 3.65 -7.81
C ILE A 213 0.16 3.76 -9.28
N ASP A 214 -0.77 3.75 -10.24
CA ASP A 214 -0.42 3.89 -11.67
C ASP A 214 0.28 5.21 -11.98
N ARG A 215 -0.08 6.30 -11.28
CA ARG A 215 0.63 7.59 -11.42
C ARG A 215 2.05 7.50 -10.85
N LEU A 216 2.20 6.97 -9.64
CA LEU A 216 3.51 6.83 -9.01
C LEU A 216 4.43 5.89 -9.78
N LEU A 217 3.89 4.80 -10.35
CA LEU A 217 4.66 3.89 -11.21
C LEU A 217 5.26 4.60 -12.41
N LYS A 218 4.52 5.52 -13.05
CA LYS A 218 5.04 6.34 -14.16
C LYS A 218 6.17 7.27 -13.71
N GLU A 219 6.06 7.86 -12.52
CA GLU A 219 7.11 8.71 -11.95
C GLU A 219 8.37 7.89 -11.63
N ILE A 220 8.22 6.70 -11.05
CA ILE A 220 9.33 5.77 -10.78
C ILE A 220 10.00 5.32 -12.08
N GLU A 221 9.21 4.97 -13.11
CA GLU A 221 9.75 4.56 -14.40
C GLU A 221 10.53 5.69 -15.09
N ALA A 222 10.01 6.91 -15.06
CA ALA A 222 10.71 8.07 -15.59
C ALA A 222 12.04 8.30 -14.84
N GLU A 223 12.04 8.19 -13.51
CA GLU A 223 13.26 8.35 -12.70
C GLU A 223 14.30 7.26 -12.97
N ILE A 224 13.87 6.00 -13.12
CA ILE A 224 14.75 4.90 -13.51
C ILE A 224 15.38 5.17 -14.88
N ASN A 225 14.58 5.53 -15.88
CA ASN A 225 15.06 5.77 -17.25
C ASN A 225 16.01 6.99 -17.32
N ASN A 226 15.79 8.02 -16.50
CA ASN A 226 16.69 9.18 -16.44
C ASN A 226 18.06 8.83 -15.81
N LYS A 227 18.14 7.72 -15.06
CA LYS A 227 19.34 7.25 -14.37
C LYS A 227 19.99 6.06 -15.06
N GLU A 228 19.37 5.39 -16.03
CA GLU A 228 20.06 4.38 -16.85
C GLU A 228 20.90 5.05 -17.93
#